data_AF-A0A432WL61-F1
#
_entry.id   AF-A0A432WL61-F1
#
_cell.length_a   1.000
_cell.length_b   1.000
_cell.length_c   1.000
_cell.angle_alpha   90.00
_cell.angle_beta   90.00
_cell.angle_gamma   90.00
#
_symmetry.space_group_name_H-M   'P 1'
#
loop_
_entity.id
_entity.type
_entity.pdbx_description
1 polymer ?
#
loop_
_entity_poly.entity_id
_entity_poly.type
_entity_poly.pdbx_seq_one_letter_code
_entity_poly.pdbx_strand_id
1 'polypeptide(L)' 'MANLIDAFFFTILVAGFGLGLAYLAMAFFPATVADTRGRRAEAVYENIFLGAAGIIIALLMWVALVF' A
#
# COMPACT_ATOMS: atom_id res chain seq x y z
N MET A 1 4.19 -3.24 -28.94
CA MET A 1 4.09 -3.92 -27.63
C MET A 1 4.31 -2.98 -26.44
N ALA A 2 4.43 -1.65 -26.64
CA ALA A 2 4.59 -0.67 -25.56
C ALA A 2 3.32 -0.50 -24.69
N ASN A 3 2.13 -0.38 -25.29
CA ASN A 3 0.93 -0.01 -24.53
C ASN A 3 0.43 -1.02 -23.48
N LEU A 4 0.62 -2.34 -23.69
CA LEU A 4 0.04 -3.34 -22.78
C LEU A 4 0.87 -3.49 -21.50
N ILE A 5 2.20 -3.47 -21.63
CA ILE A 5 3.12 -3.55 -20.49
C ILE A 5 3.07 -2.26 -19.69
N ASP A 6 3.03 -1.11 -20.35
CA ASP A 6 2.89 0.20 -19.68
C ASP A 6 1.53 0.32 -18.96
N ALA A 7 0.44 -0.14 -19.58
CA ALA A 7 -0.87 -0.18 -18.93
C ALA A 7 -0.88 -1.10 -17.69
N PHE A 8 -0.13 -2.19 -17.73
CA PHE A 8 0.01 -3.10 -16.60
C PHE A 8 0.80 -2.44 -15.45
N PHE A 9 1.94 -1.81 -15.74
CA PHE A 9 2.71 -1.07 -14.74
C PHE A 9 1.92 0.10 -14.16
N PHE A 10 1.15 0.82 -14.98
CA PHE A 10 0.27 1.88 -14.51
C PHE A 10 -0.82 1.35 -13.58
N THR A 11 -1.42 0.21 -13.91
CA THR A 11 -2.43 -0.43 -13.05
C THR A 11 -1.83 -0.82 -11.71
N ILE A 12 -0.63 -1.42 -11.69
CA ILE A 12 0.06 -1.78 -10.44
C ILE A 12 0.45 -0.52 -9.65
N LEU A 13 0.88 0.54 -10.32
CA LEU A 13 1.21 1.82 -9.69
C LEU A 13 -0.02 2.37 -8.96
N VAL A 14 -1.15 2.48 -9.64
CA VAL A 14 -2.39 3.03 -9.06
C VAL A 14 -2.92 2.12 -7.94
N ALA A 15 -2.91 0.80 -8.16
CA ALA A 15 -3.37 -0.16 -7.16
C ALA A 15 -2.46 -0.17 -5.91
N GLY A 16 -1.15 -0.23 -6.11
CA GLY A 16 -0.16 -0.24 -5.03
C GLY A 16 -0.17 1.06 -4.24
N PHE A 17 -0.31 2.22 -4.91
CA PHE A 17 -0.41 3.51 -4.25
C PHE A 17 -1.74 3.65 -3.48
N GLY A 18 -2.85 3.25 -4.09
CA GLY A 18 -4.17 3.29 -3.47
C GLY A 18 -4.27 2.39 -2.24
N LEU A 19 -3.84 1.14 -2.36
CA LEU A 19 -3.80 0.19 -1.25
C LEU A 19 -2.79 0.64 -0.18
N GLY A 20 -1.61 1.10 -0.59
CA GLY A 20 -0.58 1.59 0.32
C GLY A 20 -1.07 2.75 1.19
N LEU A 21 -1.73 3.74 0.59
CA LEU A 21 -2.36 4.84 1.32
C LEU A 21 -3.52 4.39 2.19
N ALA A 22 -4.35 3.43 1.72
CA ALA A 22 -5.45 2.90 2.50
C ALA A 22 -4.98 2.19 3.78
N TYR A 23 -3.94 1.35 3.68
CA TYR A 23 -3.33 0.68 4.84
C TYR A 23 -2.67 1.68 5.78
N LEU A 24 -1.96 2.69 5.25
CA LEU A 24 -1.42 3.78 6.08
C LEU A 24 -2.54 4.53 6.81
N ALA A 25 -3.63 4.86 6.13
CA ALA A 25 -4.78 5.49 6.76
C ALA A 25 -5.37 4.62 7.86
N MET A 26 -5.54 3.31 7.63
CA MET A 26 -6.03 2.35 8.63
C MET A 26 -5.14 2.26 9.88
N ALA A 27 -3.83 2.50 9.76
CA ALA A 27 -2.95 2.58 10.92
C ALA A 27 -3.29 3.73 11.88
N PHE A 28 -3.93 4.81 11.37
CA PHE A 28 -4.35 5.97 12.17
C PHE A 28 -5.80 5.87 12.67
N PHE A 29 -6.61 4.93 12.15
CA PHE A 29 -7.97 4.73 12.64
C PHE A 29 -8.00 3.93 13.95
N PRO A 30 -8.81 4.34 14.94
CA PRO A 30 -8.96 3.59 16.18
C PRO A 30 -9.70 2.27 15.92
N ALA A 31 -9.09 1.15 16.33
CA ALA A 31 -9.74 -0.16 16.29
C ALA A 31 -11.01 -0.17 17.15
N THR A 32 -12.11 -0.74 16.62
CA THR A 32 -13.38 -0.82 17.31
C THR A 32 -13.31 -1.83 18.46
N VAL A 33 -13.36 -1.30 19.69
CA VAL A 33 -13.85 -1.86 20.96
C VAL A 33 -14.00 -3.41 21.06
N ALA A 34 -12.90 -4.16 20.93
CA ALA A 34 -12.78 -5.54 21.43
C ALA A 34 -11.34 -6.09 21.47
N ASP A 35 -10.35 -5.36 20.95
CA ASP A 35 -8.98 -5.91 20.82
C ASP A 35 -8.13 -5.74 22.08
N THR A 36 -7.48 -6.84 22.48
CA THR A 36 -6.38 -6.82 23.44
C THR A 36 -5.25 -5.92 22.93
N ARG A 37 -4.57 -5.21 23.85
CA ARG A 37 -3.50 -4.25 23.50
C ARG A 37 -2.42 -4.83 22.56
N GLY A 38 -2.14 -6.13 22.67
CA GLY A 38 -1.21 -6.86 21.80
C GLY A 38 -1.67 -6.94 20.35
N ARG A 39 -2.93 -7.36 20.09
CA ARG A 39 -3.49 -7.42 18.73
C ARG A 39 -3.59 -6.06 18.07
N ARG A 40 -3.84 -5.01 18.85
CA ARG A 40 -3.84 -3.64 18.35
C ARG A 40 -2.47 -3.21 17.84
N ALA A 41 -1.40 -3.49 18.59
CA ALA A 41 -0.05 -3.14 18.17
C ALA A 41 0.34 -3.88 16.89
N GLU A 42 0.05 -5.18 16.84
CA GLU A 42 0.31 -6.03 15.66
C GLU A 42 -0.40 -5.52 14.41
N ALA A 43 -1.69 -5.21 14.50
CA ALA A 43 -2.47 -4.67 13.37
C ALA A 43 -1.96 -3.30 12.89
N VAL A 44 -1.49 -2.43 13.80
CA VAL A 44 -0.92 -1.14 13.43
C VAL A 44 0.41 -1.33 12.69
N TYR A 45 1.29 -2.21 13.18
CA TYR A 45 2.56 -2.50 12.50
C TYR A 45 2.34 -3.15 11.13
N GLU A 46 1.38 -4.07 11.02
CA GLU A 46 1.01 -4.70 9.76
C GLU A 46 0.49 -3.67 8.74
N ASN A 47 -0.42 -2.80 9.17
CA ASN A 47 -0.96 -1.72 8.34
C ASN A 47 0.14 -0.74 7.88
N ILE A 48 1.09 -0.37 8.75
CA ILE A 48 2.21 0.49 8.36
C ILE A 48 3.13 -0.22 7.37
N PHE A 49 3.46 -1.49 7.63
CA PHE A 49 4.33 -2.27 6.76
C PHE A 49 3.73 -2.47 5.37
N LEU A 50 2.47 -2.92 5.30
CA LEU A 50 1.75 -3.07 4.04
C LEU A 50 1.58 -1.72 3.32
N GLY A 51 1.31 -0.66 4.07
CA GLY A 51 1.22 0.69 3.55
C GLY A 51 2.52 1.16 2.88
N ALA A 52 3.64 1.02 3.58
CA ALA A 52 4.97 1.37 3.08
C ALA A 52 5.37 0.49 1.88
N ALA A 53 5.10 -0.82 1.93
CA ALA A 53 5.38 -1.73 0.83
C ALA A 53 4.59 -1.35 -0.43
N GLY A 54 3.31 -1.02 -0.30
CA GLY A 54 2.47 -0.54 -1.41
C GLY A 54 3.02 0.74 -2.06
N ILE A 55 3.48 1.69 -1.26
CA ILE A 55 4.12 2.92 -1.75
C ILE A 55 5.43 2.61 -2.48
N ILE A 56 6.29 1.75 -1.92
CA ILE A 56 7.56 1.37 -2.55
C ILE A 56 7.30 0.71 -3.91
N ILE A 57 6.36 -0.23 -3.98
CA ILE A 57 5.98 -0.89 -5.24
C ILE A 57 5.46 0.14 -6.25
N ALA A 58 4.62 1.08 -5.83
CA ALA A 58 4.13 2.14 -6.71
C ALA A 58 5.28 3.02 -7.25
N LEU A 59 6.25 3.38 -6.41
CA LEU A 59 7.43 4.14 -6.83
C LEU A 59 8.30 3.35 -7.82
N LEU A 60 8.46 2.04 -7.61
CA LEU A 60 9.20 1.19 -8.55
C LEU A 60 8.50 1.12 -9.91
N MET A 61 7.16 0.98 -9.93
CA MET A 61 6.39 0.99 -11.17
C MET A 61 6.43 2.36 -11.85
N TRP A 62 6.46 3.45 -11.09
CA TRP A 62 6.64 4.79 -11.63
C TRP A 62 7.99 4.89 -12.35
N VAL A 63 9.07 4.44 -11.72
CA VAL A 63 10.40 4.44 -12.32
C VAL A 63 10.41 3.61 -13.60
N ALA A 64 9.81 2.41 -13.59
CA ALA A 64 9.72 1.54 -14.77
C ALA A 64 8.88 2.13 -15.92
N LEU A 65 7.96 3.07 -15.64
CA LEU A 65 7.19 3.78 -16.66
C LEU A 65 7.93 4.99 -17.23
N VAL A 66 8.82 5.59 -16.45
CA VAL A 66 9.53 6.82 -16.83
C VAL A 66 10.87 6.53 -17.52
N PHE A 67 11.55 5.45 -17.14
CA PHE A 67 12.89 5.08 -17.60
C PHE A 67 12.87 3.75 -18.36
#